data_AF-A0A9N7UCS7-F1
#
_entry.id   AF-A0A9N7UCS7-F1
#
_cell.length_a   1.000
_cell.length_b   1.000
_cell.length_c   1.000
_cell.angle_alpha   90.00
_cell.angle_beta   90.00
_cell.angle_gamma   90.00
#
_symmetry.space_group_name_H-M   'P 1'
#
loop_
_entity.id
_entity.type
_entity.pdbx_description
1 polymer ?
#
loop_
_entity_poly.entity_id
_entity_poly.type
_entity_poly.pdbx_seq_one_letter_code
_entity_poly.pdbx_strand_id
1 'polypeptide(L)'
;MRSDQWRNRGSTEHGGVVEKDVHELNLHIICRVIRFDQFHIRATFCSEETQRAEMKTLVVGVGGMTNGGKSTLSKSLHQLLPTSCLIAQDSYFKEDSVVPVDHNGFKQYDRLSALHMDTMMSDVHSWQRDPESFLRQRDLNPAETTPPDVYVLIVEGFLIFNHRPLNDLFDKRYFLEIPYDVCKRRRSSRVYTPPDPPGYFDGYVWPMYLKNRREMESMVSGLVILDGLQPKDEVLDAVCKDVCQEIERLEEKDRTS
;
A
#
# COMPACT_ATOMS: atom_id res chain seq x y z
N MET A 1 33.35 -30.33 -21.98
CA MET A 1 33.03 -31.30 -20.92
C MET A 1 31.52 -31.34 -20.79
N ARG A 2 30.88 -32.23 -21.57
CA ARG A 2 30.08 -33.39 -21.12
C ARG A 2 28.88 -32.98 -20.25
N SER A 3 27.65 -32.87 -20.78
CA SER A 3 26.74 -33.93 -21.28
C SER A 3 26.14 -34.80 -20.17
N ASP A 4 24.83 -34.65 -20.01
CA ASP A 4 23.82 -35.71 -19.99
C ASP A 4 23.84 -36.85 -18.96
N GLN A 5 22.62 -37.06 -18.45
CA GLN A 5 21.98 -38.35 -18.20
C GLN A 5 22.52 -39.23 -17.08
N TRP A 6 21.68 -39.39 -16.06
CA TRP A 6 21.50 -40.69 -15.42
C TRP A 6 20.06 -41.16 -15.60
N ARG A 7 19.92 -42.22 -16.38
CA ARG A 7 18.77 -43.12 -16.47
C ARG A 7 19.25 -44.51 -16.08
N ASN A 8 18.31 -45.35 -15.63
CA ASN A 8 18.38 -46.82 -15.38
C ASN A 8 18.97 -47.27 -14.04
N ARG A 9 18.47 -48.30 -13.36
CA ARG A 9 17.48 -49.39 -13.63
C ARG A 9 17.08 -49.96 -12.25
N GLY A 10 15.83 -50.41 -12.07
CA GLY A 10 15.48 -51.83 -11.80
C GLY A 10 15.71 -52.24 -10.34
N SER A 11 14.87 -53.00 -9.63
CA SER A 11 13.92 -54.05 -10.04
C SER A 11 13.18 -54.51 -8.77
N THR A 12 11.97 -55.08 -8.94
CA THR A 12 11.35 -56.18 -8.13
C THR A 12 11.07 -55.90 -6.65
N GLU A 13 9.97 -56.30 -6.01
CA GLU A 13 8.70 -56.95 -6.36
C GLU A 13 7.86 -56.92 -5.07
N HIS A 14 6.54 -56.93 -5.23
CA HIS A 14 5.55 -57.50 -4.31
C HIS A 14 5.34 -56.94 -2.89
N GLY A 15 4.10 -56.51 -2.65
CA GLY A 15 3.36 -56.99 -1.49
C GLY A 15 2.58 -55.93 -0.71
N GLY A 16 1.26 -55.98 -0.83
CA GLY A 16 0.33 -55.67 0.26
C GLY A 16 0.12 -54.21 0.63
N VAL A 17 -0.94 -53.60 0.10
CA VAL A 17 -1.55 -52.42 0.74
C VAL A 17 -2.47 -52.95 1.85
N VAL A 18 -2.04 -52.77 3.10
CA VAL A 18 -2.87 -52.87 4.30
C VAL A 18 -3.05 -51.46 4.86
N GLU A 19 -4.31 -51.13 5.04
CA GLU A 19 -4.91 -50.00 5.73
C GLU A 19 -4.29 -49.73 7.11
N LYS A 20 -4.03 -48.45 7.47
CA LYS A 20 -4.33 -47.80 8.79
C LYS A 20 -3.57 -46.49 9.09
N ASP A 21 -4.34 -45.56 9.63
CA ASP A 21 -4.07 -44.66 10.77
C ASP A 21 -3.05 -43.49 10.68
N VAL A 22 -3.65 -42.30 10.54
CA VAL A 22 -3.55 -41.10 11.40
C VAL A 22 -2.53 -41.14 12.56
N HIS A 23 -1.57 -40.21 12.56
CA HIS A 23 -0.92 -39.63 13.75
C HIS A 23 -0.47 -38.19 13.41
N GLU A 24 -1.07 -37.16 14.02
CA GLU A 24 -0.63 -36.48 15.26
C GLU A 24 0.58 -35.54 15.07
N LEU A 25 0.29 -34.22 15.12
CA LEU A 25 1.24 -33.22 15.57
C LEU A 25 0.63 -32.46 16.75
N ASN A 26 1.04 -32.92 17.92
CA ASN A 26 1.05 -32.35 19.27
C ASN A 26 0.72 -30.85 19.41
N LEU A 27 -0.40 -30.56 20.09
CA LEU A 27 -0.54 -29.35 20.91
C LEU A 27 -0.60 -29.80 22.39
N HIS A 28 0.48 -29.56 23.13
CA HIS A 28 0.53 -29.81 24.58
C HIS A 28 -0.37 -28.79 25.30
N ILE A 29 -1.52 -29.24 25.80
CA ILE A 29 -2.35 -28.49 26.76
C ILE A 29 -1.97 -28.98 28.16
N ILE A 30 -1.47 -28.07 29.00
CA ILE A 30 -1.18 -28.34 30.41
C ILE A 30 -2.52 -28.34 31.19
N CYS A 31 -3.10 -29.52 31.41
CA CYS A 31 -4.22 -29.69 32.35
C CYS A 31 -3.69 -29.83 33.78
N ARG A 32 -3.94 -28.83 34.62
CA ARG A 32 -3.72 -28.92 36.07
C ARG A 32 -4.92 -29.62 36.72
N VAL A 33 -4.63 -30.71 37.44
CA VAL A 33 -5.57 -31.61 38.12
C VAL A 33 -6.47 -30.88 39.13
N ILE A 34 -7.79 -31.13 39.07
CA ILE A 34 -8.72 -30.96 40.20
C ILE A 34 -9.49 -32.27 40.40
N ARG A 35 -9.51 -32.78 41.63
CA ARG A 35 -10.10 -34.08 42.02
C ARG A 35 -11.63 -34.03 42.14
N PHE A 36 -12.22 -35.19 41.82
CA PHE A 36 -13.51 -35.78 42.18
C PHE A 36 -14.43 -35.04 43.16
N ASP A 37 -15.66 -34.75 42.71
CA ASP A 37 -16.85 -35.47 43.21
C ASP A 37 -18.04 -35.33 42.23
N GLN A 38 -18.93 -36.32 42.25
CA GLN A 38 -20.13 -36.46 41.39
C GLN A 38 -20.99 -35.18 41.37
N PHE A 39 -21.04 -34.46 40.25
CA PHE A 39 -22.21 -33.75 39.70
C PHE A 39 -21.83 -33.16 38.33
N HIS A 40 -22.78 -33.09 37.40
CA HIS A 40 -22.56 -32.73 36.00
C HIS A 40 -21.84 -31.37 35.82
N ILE A 41 -20.58 -31.38 35.39
CA ILE A 41 -19.85 -30.18 34.98
C ILE A 41 -20.02 -30.00 33.47
N ARG A 42 -20.75 -28.96 33.05
CA ARG A 42 -20.60 -28.40 31.71
C ARG A 42 -19.18 -27.87 31.62
N ALA A 43 -18.34 -28.51 30.82
CA ALA A 43 -17.07 -27.94 30.41
C ALA A 43 -17.38 -26.69 29.57
N THR A 44 -17.33 -25.52 30.19
CA THR A 44 -17.28 -24.26 29.45
C THR A 44 -15.89 -24.23 28.82
N PHE A 45 -15.84 -24.49 27.51
CA PHE A 45 -14.66 -24.22 26.69
C PHE A 45 -14.49 -22.69 26.72
N CYS A 46 -13.67 -22.19 27.64
CA CYS A 46 -13.19 -20.82 27.57
C CYS A 46 -12.07 -20.85 26.54
N SER A 47 -12.41 -20.65 25.27
CA SER A 47 -11.40 -20.24 24.30
C SER A 47 -10.86 -18.91 24.80
N GLU A 48 -9.61 -18.89 25.23
CA GLU A 48 -8.83 -17.65 25.29
C GLU A 48 -8.61 -17.20 23.84
N GLU A 49 -9.69 -16.75 23.18
CA GLU A 49 -9.58 -15.72 22.17
C GLU A 49 -9.13 -14.48 22.95
N THR A 50 -7.82 -14.30 23.05
CA THR A 50 -7.26 -12.98 23.30
C THR A 50 -7.91 -12.08 22.26
N GLN A 51 -8.91 -11.30 22.66
CA GLN A 51 -9.53 -10.29 21.82
C GLN A 51 -8.41 -9.32 21.42
N ARG A 52 -7.76 -9.57 20.29
CA ARG A 52 -6.89 -8.57 19.66
C ARG A 52 -7.87 -7.46 19.30
N ALA A 53 -7.76 -6.32 19.97
CA ALA A 53 -8.54 -5.14 19.64
C ALA A 53 -8.52 -4.96 18.11
N GLU A 54 -9.68 -4.69 17.52
CA GLU A 54 -9.80 -4.57 16.07
C GLU A 54 -8.89 -3.42 15.60
N MET A 55 -7.79 -3.76 14.92
CA MET A 55 -6.81 -2.77 14.50
C MET A 55 -7.42 -1.87 13.43
N LYS A 56 -7.51 -0.57 13.70
CA LYS A 56 -8.07 0.39 12.76
C LYS A 56 -7.01 0.86 11.78
N THR A 57 -7.43 1.03 10.55
CA THR A 57 -6.59 1.54 9.47
C THR A 57 -7.22 2.77 8.84
N LEU A 58 -6.37 3.70 8.42
CA LEU A 58 -6.74 4.89 7.67
C LEU A 58 -5.84 4.99 6.43
N VAL A 59 -6.41 4.95 5.23
CA VAL A 59 -5.67 5.04 3.98
C VAL A 59 -5.85 6.42 3.36
N VAL A 60 -4.75 7.16 3.26
CA VAL A 60 -4.67 8.52 2.75
C VAL A 60 -4.00 8.52 1.37
N GLY A 61 -4.73 8.97 0.36
CA GLY A 61 -4.19 9.17 -0.99
C GLY A 61 -3.68 10.59 -1.20
N VAL A 62 -2.42 10.74 -1.61
CA VAL A 62 -1.83 12.02 -2.02
C VAL A 62 -1.51 11.97 -3.52
N GLY A 63 -2.51 12.33 -4.31
CA GLY A 63 -2.45 12.42 -5.76
C GLY A 63 -2.02 13.80 -6.26
N GLY A 64 -1.94 13.95 -7.57
CA GLY A 64 -1.61 15.24 -8.18
C GLY A 64 -0.74 15.13 -9.43
N MET A 65 -0.60 16.24 -10.14
CA MET A 65 0.26 16.30 -11.32
C MET A 65 1.74 16.07 -11.01
N THR A 66 2.52 15.78 -12.05
CA THR A 66 3.99 15.71 -11.95
C THR A 66 4.57 17.05 -11.44
N ASN A 67 5.64 16.98 -10.65
CA ASN A 67 6.30 18.14 -10.02
C ASN A 67 5.38 19.08 -9.19
N GLY A 68 4.19 18.61 -8.78
CA GLY A 68 3.23 19.38 -7.98
C GLY A 68 3.56 19.53 -6.49
N GLY A 69 4.43 18.66 -5.94
CA GLY A 69 4.80 18.68 -4.51
C GLY A 69 4.38 17.46 -3.68
N LYS A 70 3.72 16.47 -4.30
CA LYS A 70 3.19 15.25 -3.65
C LYS A 70 4.17 14.55 -2.70
N SER A 71 5.36 14.20 -3.19
CA SER A 71 6.34 13.47 -2.39
C SER A 71 6.86 14.31 -1.22
N THR A 72 6.89 15.65 -1.35
CA THR A 72 7.26 16.52 -0.23
C THR A 72 6.15 16.52 0.82
N LEU A 73 4.90 16.76 0.43
CA LEU A 73 3.76 16.73 1.33
C LEU A 73 3.64 15.38 2.05
N SER A 74 3.73 14.27 1.31
CA SER A 74 3.57 12.92 1.84
C SER A 74 4.68 12.54 2.82
N LYS A 75 5.93 12.94 2.54
CA LYS A 75 7.06 12.72 3.46
C LYS A 75 6.93 13.54 4.73
N SER A 76 6.53 14.82 4.61
CA SER A 76 6.30 15.67 5.78
C SER A 76 5.14 15.16 6.64
N LEU A 77 4.03 14.74 6.01
CA LEU A 77 2.90 14.12 6.69
C LEU A 77 3.33 12.82 7.41
N HIS A 78 4.10 11.97 6.73
CA HIS A 78 4.64 10.74 7.30
C HIS A 78 5.52 10.99 8.54
N GLN A 79 6.35 12.04 8.51
CA GLN A 79 7.19 12.43 9.64
C GLN A 79 6.40 12.92 10.86
N LEU A 80 5.23 13.53 10.64
CA LEU A 80 4.38 14.04 11.71
C LEU A 80 3.44 12.96 12.28
N LEU A 81 3.19 11.88 11.53
CA LEU A 81 2.33 10.77 11.94
C LEU A 81 3.17 9.56 12.33
N PRO A 82 3.46 9.35 13.63
CA PRO A 82 4.45 8.36 14.10
C PRO A 82 4.14 6.91 13.74
N THR A 83 2.90 6.59 13.37
CA THR A 83 2.43 5.23 13.05
C THR A 83 1.99 5.09 11.59
N SER A 84 2.45 6.02 10.75
CA SER A 84 2.14 6.00 9.33
C SER A 84 3.14 5.16 8.54
N CYS A 85 2.69 4.59 7.42
CA CYS A 85 3.51 3.98 6.39
C CYS A 85 3.40 4.79 5.09
N LEU A 86 4.47 4.83 4.29
CA LEU A 86 4.47 5.53 3.00
C LEU A 86 4.74 4.57 1.85
N ILE A 87 3.80 4.47 0.92
CA ILE A 87 3.94 3.77 -0.37
C ILE A 87 3.96 4.81 -1.49
N ALA A 88 5.08 4.87 -2.22
CA ALA A 88 5.24 5.79 -3.35
C ALA A 88 5.11 5.04 -4.69
N GLN A 89 4.16 5.49 -5.52
CA GLN A 89 3.86 4.89 -6.83
C GLN A 89 5.08 4.86 -7.77
N ASP A 90 5.97 5.86 -7.67
CA ASP A 90 7.19 5.94 -8.48
C ASP A 90 8.13 4.74 -8.24
N SER A 91 8.03 4.03 -7.11
CA SER A 91 8.81 2.81 -6.83
C SER A 91 8.33 1.59 -7.61
N TYR A 92 7.18 1.68 -8.29
CA TYR A 92 6.56 0.57 -9.02
C TYR A 92 6.61 0.76 -10.53
N PHE A 93 7.44 1.67 -11.05
CA PHE A 93 7.67 1.75 -12.48
C PHE A 93 8.30 0.46 -13.01
N LYS A 94 7.83 0.03 -14.18
CA LYS A 94 8.47 -1.03 -14.94
C LYS A 94 9.82 -0.56 -15.47
N GLU A 95 10.69 -1.52 -15.74
CA GLU A 95 11.96 -1.28 -16.41
C GLU A 95 11.78 -0.51 -17.72
N ASP A 96 12.69 0.43 -18.03
CA ASP A 96 12.60 1.25 -19.24
C ASP A 96 12.45 0.39 -20.51
N SER A 97 13.13 -0.75 -20.57
CA SER A 97 13.14 -1.66 -21.72
C SER A 97 11.75 -2.19 -22.11
N VAL A 98 10.80 -2.27 -21.17
CA VAL A 98 9.45 -2.76 -21.43
C VAL A 98 8.41 -1.65 -21.59
N VAL A 99 8.79 -0.40 -21.32
CA VAL A 99 7.90 0.76 -21.54
C VAL A 99 7.85 1.08 -23.03
N PRO A 100 6.65 1.03 -23.66
CA PRO A 100 6.52 1.23 -25.09
C PRO A 100 6.83 2.68 -25.48
N VAL A 101 7.21 2.86 -26.74
CA VAL A 101 7.48 4.15 -27.37
C VAL A 101 6.41 4.40 -28.43
N ASP A 102 5.85 5.61 -28.48
CA ASP A 102 4.88 5.97 -29.52
C ASP A 102 5.54 6.39 -30.84
N HIS A 103 4.72 6.77 -31.82
CA HIS A 103 5.20 7.20 -33.13
C HIS A 103 6.03 8.50 -33.12
N ASN A 104 5.97 9.29 -32.05
CA ASN A 104 6.77 10.51 -31.86
C ASN A 104 8.09 10.22 -31.14
N GLY A 105 8.37 8.97 -30.79
CA GLY A 105 9.56 8.61 -30.01
C GLY A 105 9.40 8.83 -28.50
N PHE A 106 8.17 9.04 -28.00
CA PHE A 106 7.93 9.30 -26.59
C PHE A 106 7.62 8.03 -25.81
N LYS A 107 8.37 7.80 -24.72
CA LYS A 107 8.12 6.70 -23.78
C LYS A 107 6.79 6.90 -23.05
N GLN A 108 6.00 5.85 -22.95
CA GLN A 108 4.63 5.95 -22.44
C GLN A 108 4.53 5.80 -20.91
N TYR A 109 5.33 6.54 -20.14
CA TYR A 109 5.40 6.45 -18.67
C TYR A 109 4.11 6.86 -17.95
N ASP A 110 3.41 7.88 -18.45
CA ASP A 110 2.20 8.43 -17.82
C ASP A 110 0.92 7.58 -18.01
N ARG A 111 1.07 6.25 -18.07
CA ARG A 111 -0.01 5.25 -18.16
C ARG A 111 0.11 4.21 -17.04
N LEU A 112 -1.02 3.74 -16.53
CA LEU A 112 -1.04 2.63 -15.54
C LEU A 112 -0.30 1.38 -16.05
N SER A 113 -0.29 1.12 -17.36
CA SER A 113 0.43 -0.01 -17.96
C SER A 113 1.95 0.07 -17.80
N ALA A 114 2.52 1.25 -17.51
CA ALA A 114 3.94 1.44 -17.23
C ALA A 114 4.31 1.15 -15.76
N LEU A 115 3.33 0.79 -14.92
CA LEU A 115 3.49 0.50 -13.51
C LEU A 115 3.18 -0.97 -13.21
N HIS A 116 3.88 -1.55 -12.25
CA HIS A 116 3.55 -2.82 -11.60
C HIS A 116 2.43 -2.60 -10.56
N MET A 117 1.23 -2.22 -11.02
CA MET A 117 0.09 -1.93 -10.14
C MET A 117 -0.33 -3.13 -9.29
N ASP A 118 -0.19 -4.36 -9.80
CA ASP A 118 -0.49 -5.58 -9.03
C ASP A 118 0.45 -5.73 -7.82
N THR A 119 1.75 -5.43 -8.00
CA THR A 119 2.73 -5.43 -6.90
C THR A 119 2.41 -4.34 -5.88
N MET A 120 2.04 -3.14 -6.36
CA MET A 120 1.63 -2.04 -5.49
C MET A 120 0.38 -2.41 -4.66
N MET A 121 -0.62 -3.02 -5.29
CA MET A 121 -1.83 -3.49 -4.59
C MET A 121 -1.52 -4.60 -3.59
N SER A 122 -0.59 -5.51 -3.92
CA SER A 122 -0.12 -6.54 -2.98
C SER A 122 0.49 -5.93 -1.73
N ASP A 123 1.29 -4.85 -1.86
CA ASP A 123 1.86 -4.14 -0.72
C ASP A 123 0.78 -3.44 0.11
N VAL A 124 -0.18 -2.76 -0.53
CA VAL A 124 -1.31 -2.11 0.14
C VAL A 124 -2.14 -3.13 0.93
N HIS A 125 -2.50 -4.25 0.32
CA HIS A 125 -3.28 -5.29 0.99
C HIS A 125 -2.49 -6.00 2.10
N SER A 126 -1.18 -6.18 1.92
CA SER A 126 -0.31 -6.74 2.96
C SER A 126 -0.27 -5.81 4.19
N TRP A 127 -0.18 -4.51 3.97
CA TRP A 127 -0.30 -3.51 5.03
C TRP A 127 -1.69 -3.55 5.69
N GLN A 128 -2.78 -3.58 4.93
CA GLN A 128 -4.15 -3.60 5.50
C GLN A 128 -4.39 -4.83 6.39
N ARG A 129 -3.84 -5.99 6.02
CA ARG A 129 -4.00 -7.24 6.76
C ARG A 129 -3.27 -7.22 8.11
N ASP A 130 -2.07 -6.65 8.15
CA ASP A 130 -1.24 -6.61 9.36
C ASP A 130 -0.25 -5.43 9.32
N PRO A 131 -0.72 -4.19 9.63
CA PRO A 131 0.11 -2.99 9.55
C PRO A 131 1.37 -3.07 10.40
N GLU A 132 1.25 -3.69 11.57
CA GLU A 132 2.36 -3.84 12.52
C GLU A 132 3.48 -4.72 11.95
N SER A 133 3.14 -5.89 11.42
CA SER A 133 4.11 -6.76 10.76
C SER A 133 4.74 -6.10 9.55
N PHE A 134 3.95 -5.38 8.75
CA PHE A 134 4.44 -4.65 7.58
C PHE A 134 5.47 -3.57 7.95
N LEU A 135 5.22 -2.80 9.01
CA LEU A 135 6.14 -1.78 9.51
C LEU A 135 7.45 -2.40 10.05
N ARG A 136 7.34 -3.50 10.81
CA ARG A 136 8.50 -4.23 11.35
C ARG A 136 9.42 -4.76 10.25
N GLN A 137 8.85 -5.30 9.16
CA GLN A 137 9.63 -5.81 8.03
C GLN A 137 10.43 -4.74 7.28
N ARG A 138 10.07 -3.47 7.43
CA ARG A 138 10.75 -2.34 6.78
C ARG A 138 11.64 -1.54 7.73
N ASP A 139 11.92 -2.09 8.92
CA ASP A 139 12.70 -1.44 9.98
C ASP A 139 12.16 -0.06 10.40
N LEU A 140 10.84 0.17 10.23
CA LEU A 140 10.20 1.46 10.51
C LEU A 140 9.71 1.59 11.96
N ASN A 141 10.25 0.80 12.90
CA ASN A 141 9.78 0.80 14.27
C ASN A 141 9.98 2.17 14.94
N PRO A 142 8.92 2.79 15.49
CA PRO A 142 9.11 3.70 16.61
C PRO A 142 9.56 2.86 17.81
N ALA A 143 10.71 3.22 18.39
CA ALA A 143 11.20 2.62 19.62
C ALA A 143 10.10 2.64 20.70
N GLU A 144 9.91 1.52 21.40
CA GLU A 144 9.23 1.41 22.70
C GLU A 144 7.98 2.29 22.91
N THR A 145 7.03 2.23 21.97
CA THR A 145 5.73 2.90 22.14
C THR A 145 4.61 1.89 22.19
N THR A 146 3.59 2.18 23.00
CA THR A 146 2.32 1.47 22.99
C THR A 146 1.78 1.47 21.55
N PRO A 147 1.29 0.33 21.03
CA PRO A 147 0.69 0.28 19.70
C PRO A 147 -0.38 1.37 19.55
N PRO A 148 -0.44 2.06 18.41
CA PRO A 148 -1.48 3.06 18.18
C PRO A 148 -2.85 2.39 18.06
N ASP A 149 -3.89 3.17 18.36
CA ASP A 149 -5.28 2.75 18.11
C ASP A 149 -5.60 2.76 16.59
N VAL A 150 -4.92 3.62 15.83
CA VAL A 150 -5.08 3.77 14.37
C VAL A 150 -3.73 3.74 13.65
N TYR A 151 -3.62 2.88 12.63
CA TYR A 151 -2.51 2.85 11.70
C TYR A 151 -2.84 3.63 10.42
N VAL A 152 -1.90 4.43 9.94
CA VAL A 152 -2.12 5.27 8.74
C VAL A 152 -1.29 4.74 7.57
N LEU A 153 -1.88 4.58 6.39
CA LEU A 153 -1.14 4.35 5.15
C LEU A 153 -1.27 5.57 4.26
N ILE A 154 -0.14 6.16 3.92
CA ILE A 154 -0.05 7.24 2.93
C ILE A 154 0.38 6.60 1.61
N VAL A 155 -0.47 6.73 0.58
CA VAL A 155 -0.15 6.30 -0.78
C VAL A 155 -0.03 7.54 -1.65
N GLU A 156 1.15 7.76 -2.23
CA GLU A 156 1.41 8.94 -3.06
C GLU A 156 1.78 8.58 -4.49
N GLY A 157 1.31 9.37 -5.46
CA GLY A 157 1.60 9.13 -6.88
C GLY A 157 0.72 9.95 -7.81
N PHE A 158 1.11 10.03 -9.08
CA PHE A 158 0.39 10.89 -10.05
C PHE A 158 -0.78 10.18 -10.75
N LEU A 159 -0.87 8.84 -10.63
CA LEU A 159 -1.90 7.99 -11.24
C LEU A 159 -2.69 7.16 -10.21
N ILE A 160 -2.46 7.33 -8.91
CA ILE A 160 -3.07 6.50 -7.86
C ILE A 160 -4.61 6.53 -7.91
N PHE A 161 -5.20 7.65 -8.34
CA PHE A 161 -6.64 7.79 -8.45
C PHE A 161 -7.24 7.34 -9.78
N ASN A 162 -6.40 6.88 -10.72
CA ASN A 162 -6.85 6.29 -11.98
C ASN A 162 -7.07 4.77 -11.87
N HIS A 163 -6.68 4.15 -10.75
CA HIS A 163 -6.77 2.71 -10.54
C HIS A 163 -7.95 2.36 -9.63
N ARG A 164 -9.04 1.83 -10.21
CA ARG A 164 -10.30 1.55 -9.49
C ARG A 164 -10.11 0.70 -8.21
N PRO A 165 -9.39 -0.44 -8.24
CA PRO A 165 -9.21 -1.24 -7.03
C PRO A 165 -8.54 -0.48 -5.88
N LEU A 166 -7.62 0.45 -6.18
CA LEU A 166 -6.98 1.28 -5.16
C LEU A 166 -7.91 2.39 -4.67
N ASN A 167 -8.75 2.94 -5.56
CA ASN A 167 -9.72 3.97 -5.19
C ASN A 167 -10.70 3.50 -4.13
N ASP A 168 -11.10 2.24 -4.15
CA ASP A 168 -12.05 1.69 -3.18
C ASP A 168 -11.47 1.59 -1.76
N LEU A 169 -10.15 1.73 -1.62
CA LEU A 169 -9.44 1.61 -0.34
C LEU A 169 -9.18 2.96 0.34
N PHE A 170 -9.28 4.08 -0.38
CA PHE A 170 -8.96 5.40 0.19
C PHE A 170 -10.08 5.94 1.09
N ASP A 171 -9.70 6.38 2.28
CA ASP A 171 -10.56 7.14 3.20
C ASP A 171 -10.49 8.64 2.91
N LYS A 172 -9.27 9.15 2.68
CA LYS A 172 -8.99 10.56 2.35
C LYS A 172 -8.26 10.68 1.03
N ARG A 173 -8.60 11.69 0.23
CA ARG A 173 -8.04 11.88 -1.11
C ARG A 173 -7.66 13.35 -1.32
N TYR A 174 -6.37 13.62 -1.45
CA TYR A 174 -5.83 14.94 -1.72
C TYR A 174 -5.20 14.98 -3.11
N PHE A 175 -5.37 16.08 -3.84
CA PHE A 175 -4.83 16.22 -5.19
C PHE A 175 -4.13 17.56 -5.38
N LEU A 176 -2.82 17.54 -5.60
CA LEU A 176 -2.04 18.76 -5.85
C LEU A 176 -2.10 19.21 -7.32
N GLU A 177 -2.39 20.50 -7.50
CA GLU A 177 -2.39 21.17 -8.80
C GLU A 177 -1.53 22.42 -8.83
N ILE A 178 -0.89 22.65 -9.98
CA ILE A 178 -0.22 23.90 -10.31
C ILE A 178 -0.52 24.25 -11.79
N PRO A 179 -0.42 25.53 -12.18
CA PRO A 179 -0.57 25.92 -13.57
C PRO A 179 0.46 25.27 -14.50
N TYR A 180 0.09 25.12 -15.77
CA TYR A 180 0.90 24.49 -16.83
C TYR A 180 2.34 25.02 -16.91
N ASP A 181 2.51 26.34 -16.91
CA ASP A 181 3.81 27.00 -17.06
C ASP A 181 4.73 26.71 -15.86
N VAL A 182 4.15 26.66 -14.65
CA VAL A 182 4.87 26.29 -13.44
C VAL A 182 5.24 24.81 -13.47
N CYS A 183 4.32 23.94 -13.86
CA CYS A 183 4.58 22.50 -13.99
C CYS A 183 5.71 22.24 -14.98
N LYS A 184 5.63 22.84 -16.18
CA LYS A 184 6.67 22.75 -17.21
C LYS A 184 8.02 23.20 -16.69
N ARG A 185 8.08 24.38 -16.06
CA ARG A 185 9.32 24.94 -15.49
C ARG A 185 9.93 24.04 -14.42
N ARG A 186 9.12 23.56 -13.47
CA ARG A 186 9.58 22.65 -12.41
C ARG A 186 10.02 21.30 -12.97
N ARG A 187 9.33 20.76 -13.98
CA ARG A 187 9.70 19.53 -14.66
C ARG A 187 11.03 19.68 -15.41
N SER A 188 11.21 20.77 -16.15
CA SER A 188 12.48 21.05 -16.85
C SER A 188 13.68 21.20 -15.91
N SER A 189 13.47 21.55 -14.65
CA SER A 189 14.54 21.59 -13.63
C SER A 189 14.87 20.24 -12.99
N ARG A 190 14.05 19.20 -13.20
CA ARG A 190 14.25 17.85 -12.63
C ARG A 190 14.92 16.94 -13.65
N VAL A 191 15.91 16.18 -13.20
CA VAL A 191 16.54 15.13 -14.02
C VAL A 191 15.79 13.82 -13.78
N TYR A 192 15.25 13.25 -14.85
CA TYR A 192 14.64 11.91 -14.87
C TYR A 192 15.65 10.90 -15.43
N THR A 193 15.41 9.62 -15.14
CA THR A 193 16.16 8.49 -15.71
C THR A 193 15.17 7.52 -16.36
N PRO A 194 15.14 7.41 -17.71
CA PRO A 194 15.90 8.21 -18.68
C PRO A 194 15.45 9.69 -18.68
N PRO A 195 16.30 10.62 -19.16
CA PRO A 195 15.96 12.03 -19.22
C PRO A 195 14.83 12.29 -20.23
N ASP A 196 13.99 13.30 -19.94
CA ASP A 196 12.92 13.73 -20.84
C ASP A 196 13.51 14.16 -22.21
N PRO A 197 13.08 13.57 -23.34
CA PRO A 197 13.53 14.01 -24.66
C PRO A 197 12.93 15.38 -25.03
N PRO A 198 13.50 16.09 -26.03
CA PRO A 198 12.94 17.36 -26.50
C PRO A 198 11.45 17.25 -26.84
N GLY A 199 10.65 18.19 -26.35
CA GLY A 199 9.20 18.23 -26.61
C GLY A 199 8.35 17.25 -25.79
N TYR A 200 8.95 16.39 -24.96
CA TYR A 200 8.22 15.36 -24.22
C TYR A 200 7.13 15.91 -23.30
N PHE A 201 7.38 17.06 -22.65
CA PHE A 201 6.39 17.66 -21.76
C PHE A 201 5.11 18.07 -22.51
N ASP A 202 5.29 18.82 -23.60
CA ASP A 202 4.17 19.38 -24.38
C ASP A 202 3.50 18.30 -25.23
N GLY A 203 4.29 17.38 -25.77
CA GLY A 203 3.86 16.35 -26.71
C GLY A 203 3.30 15.09 -26.05
N TYR A 204 3.61 14.83 -24.78
CA TYR A 204 3.18 13.62 -24.09
C TYR A 204 2.68 13.87 -22.66
N VAL A 205 3.53 14.39 -21.77
CA VAL A 205 3.25 14.47 -20.32
C VAL A 205 1.98 15.27 -20.04
N TRP A 206 1.88 16.49 -20.58
CA TRP A 206 0.73 17.36 -20.31
C TRP A 206 -0.57 16.86 -20.95
N PRO A 207 -0.58 16.44 -22.23
CA PRO A 207 -1.74 15.76 -22.81
C PRO A 207 -2.20 14.53 -22.01
N MET A 208 -1.26 13.71 -21.53
CA MET A 208 -1.57 12.56 -20.69
C MET A 208 -2.11 12.97 -19.32
N TYR A 209 -1.55 13.98 -18.68
CA TYR A 209 -2.12 14.56 -17.45
C TYR A 209 -3.58 14.97 -17.66
N LEU A 210 -3.90 15.73 -18.71
CA LEU A 210 -5.27 16.16 -19.00
C LEU A 210 -6.22 14.98 -19.30
N LYS A 211 -5.71 13.93 -19.94
CA LYS A 211 -6.47 12.69 -20.16
C LYS A 211 -6.75 11.98 -18.84
N ASN A 212 -5.72 11.71 -18.06
CA ASN A 212 -5.80 11.02 -16.78
C ASN A 212 -6.66 11.80 -15.78
N ARG A 213 -6.58 13.13 -15.79
CA ARG A 213 -7.41 14.05 -15.00
C ARG A 213 -8.90 13.82 -15.26
N ARG A 214 -9.32 13.87 -16.54
CA ARG A 214 -10.72 13.66 -16.93
C ARG A 214 -11.21 12.26 -16.56
N GLU A 215 -10.38 11.25 -16.76
CA GLU A 215 -10.70 9.88 -16.36
C GLU A 215 -10.90 9.79 -14.84
N MET A 216 -9.98 10.33 -14.05
CA MET A 216 -10.05 10.35 -12.59
C MET A 216 -11.32 11.04 -12.08
N GLU A 217 -11.65 12.23 -12.61
CA GLU A 217 -12.84 12.99 -12.21
C GLU A 217 -14.15 12.22 -12.48
N SER A 218 -14.16 11.31 -13.45
CA SER A 218 -15.31 10.44 -13.72
C SER A 218 -15.42 9.23 -12.79
N MET A 219 -14.35 8.91 -12.05
CA MET A 219 -14.26 7.70 -11.21
C MET A 219 -14.23 8.00 -9.71
N VAL A 220 -13.87 9.22 -9.31
CA VAL A 220 -13.56 9.55 -7.92
C VAL A 220 -14.37 10.76 -7.46
N SER A 221 -15.00 10.62 -6.30
CA SER A 221 -15.66 11.71 -5.56
C SER A 221 -14.90 12.03 -4.28
N GLY A 222 -15.18 13.19 -3.68
CA GLY A 222 -14.58 13.58 -2.38
C GLY A 222 -13.10 13.93 -2.45
N LEU A 223 -12.63 14.37 -3.63
CA LEU A 223 -11.25 14.79 -3.83
C LEU A 223 -11.06 16.22 -3.28
N VAL A 224 -10.10 16.40 -2.37
CA VAL A 224 -9.68 17.72 -1.88
C VAL A 224 -8.59 18.25 -2.80
N ILE A 225 -8.91 19.28 -3.58
CA ILE A 225 -7.93 19.93 -4.46
C ILE A 225 -7.07 20.89 -3.64
N LEU A 226 -5.75 20.75 -3.77
CA LEU A 226 -4.74 21.56 -3.09
C LEU A 226 -3.96 22.39 -4.12
N ASP A 227 -3.80 23.67 -3.86
CA ASP A 227 -2.98 24.55 -4.67
C ASP A 227 -1.49 24.36 -4.33
N GLY A 228 -0.74 23.73 -5.23
CA GLY A 228 0.70 23.48 -5.10
C GLY A 228 1.59 24.72 -5.27
N LEU A 229 1.00 25.91 -5.39
CA LEU A 229 1.68 27.21 -5.27
C LEU A 229 1.64 27.79 -3.86
N GLN A 230 0.75 27.30 -2.99
CA GLN A 230 0.71 27.73 -1.59
C GLN A 230 1.99 27.33 -0.85
N PRO A 231 2.36 28.06 0.22
CA PRO A 231 3.45 27.67 1.09
C PRO A 231 3.29 26.23 1.59
N LYS A 232 4.39 25.47 1.59
CA LYS A 232 4.37 24.04 1.92
C LYS A 232 3.78 23.77 3.31
N ASP A 233 4.08 24.64 4.27
CA ASP A 233 3.63 24.49 5.66
C ASP A 233 2.12 24.72 5.76
N GLU A 234 1.55 25.67 5.01
CA GLU A 234 0.09 25.88 4.98
C GLU A 234 -0.66 24.68 4.39
N VAL A 235 -0.14 24.11 3.30
CA VAL A 235 -0.72 22.90 2.69
C VAL A 235 -0.60 21.71 3.63
N LEU A 236 0.55 21.56 4.28
CA LEU A 236 0.80 20.50 5.26
C LEU A 236 -0.14 20.63 6.47
N ASP A 237 -0.25 21.81 7.07
CA ASP A 237 -1.11 22.07 8.22
C ASP A 237 -2.57 21.76 7.92
N ALA A 238 -3.06 22.16 6.73
CA ALA A 238 -4.42 21.87 6.30
C ALA A 238 -4.68 20.35 6.18
N VAL A 239 -3.75 19.61 5.56
CA VAL A 239 -3.86 18.15 5.40
C VAL A 239 -3.70 17.43 6.73
N CYS A 240 -2.73 17.81 7.56
CA CYS A 240 -2.54 17.26 8.90
C CYS A 240 -3.79 17.44 9.75
N LYS A 241 -4.41 18.63 9.73
CA LYS A 241 -5.64 18.89 10.45
C LYS A 241 -6.77 17.96 10.03
N ASP A 242 -7.02 17.80 8.72
CA ASP A 242 -8.10 16.94 8.23
C ASP A 242 -7.82 15.45 8.49
N VAL A 243 -6.56 15.00 8.39
CA VAL A 243 -6.17 13.62 8.73
C VAL A 243 -6.32 13.35 10.23
N CYS A 244 -5.84 14.25 11.10
CA CYS A 244 -5.96 14.09 12.55
C CYS A 244 -7.42 14.04 13.00
N GLN A 245 -8.30 14.85 12.40
CA GLN A 245 -9.74 14.79 12.68
C GLN A 245 -10.36 13.43 12.32
N GLU A 246 -9.92 12.79 11.23
CA GLU A 246 -10.42 11.45 10.89
C GLU A 246 -9.84 10.37 11.83
N ILE A 247 -8.60 10.51 12.27
CA ILE A 247 -8.01 9.63 13.29
C ILE A 247 -8.82 9.71 14.59
N GLU A 248 -9.06 10.91 15.11
CA GLU A 248 -9.86 11.14 16.32
C GLU A 248 -11.27 10.53 16.19
N ARG A 249 -11.89 10.66 15.01
CA ARG A 249 -13.21 10.08 14.72
C ARG A 249 -13.20 8.54 14.74
N LEU A 250 -12.13 7.92 14.23
CA LEU A 250 -11.98 6.46 14.24
C LEU A 250 -11.72 5.94 15.66
N GLU A 251 -10.97 6.68 16.47
CA GLU A 251 -10.75 6.39 17.90
C GLU A 251 -12.06 6.51 18.70
N GLU A 252 -12.88 7.54 18.44
CA GLU A 252 -14.15 7.78 19.13
C GLU A 252 -15.21 6.70 18.92
N LYS A 253 -15.28 6.12 17.71
CA LYS A 253 -16.19 5.01 17.41
C LYS A 253 -15.95 3.79 18.29
N ASP A 254 -14.74 3.62 18.83
CA ASP A 254 -14.41 2.54 19.77
C ASP A 254 -15.08 2.71 21.11
N ARG A 255 -15.08 3.94 21.63
CA ARG A 255 -15.53 4.23 22.99
C ARG A 255 -17.06 4.15 23.14
N THR A 256 -17.77 4.05 22.03
CA THR A 256 -19.23 4.14 21.94
C THR A 256 -19.91 2.90 21.34
N SER A 257 -19.13 1.92 20.86
CA SER A 257 -19.63 0.63 20.33
C SER A 257 -19.48 -0.47 21.37
#